data_AF-A0A0D0D217-F1
#
_entry.id   AF-A0A0D0D217-F1
#
_cell.length_a   1.000
_cell.length_b   1.000
_cell.length_c   1.000
_cell.angle_alpha   90.00
_cell.angle_beta   90.00
_cell.angle_gamma   90.00
#
_symmetry.space_group_name_H-M   'P 1'
#
loop_
_entity.id
_entity.type
_entity.pdbx_description
1 polymer ?
#
loop_
_entity_poly.entity_id
_entity_poly.type
_entity_poly.pdbx_seq_one_letter_code
_entity_poly.pdbx_strand_id
1 'polypeptide(L)'
;MAGRAKSKCKKQRTTVADQEEGLAYATKLWYEDQEKPEKDRRSLRAICCEATEEMKRHGKGRVTVSRATLTRRLEGGRSCQQANEENHGWLTSEEEETVVEYCISLVTRGFPLDHRRLKFHVDTLLRARLDDSFQCLSTYWSSPLDIEGTLKENRIAEECIWAADETGFQPGNGCWQCVIGPEK
;
A
#
# COMPACT_ATOMS: atom_id res chain seq x y z
N MET A 1 12.58 14.12 -17.93
CA MET A 1 11.44 14.66 -18.70
C MET A 1 10.34 15.13 -17.76
N ALA A 2 10.27 16.44 -17.50
CA ALA A 2 9.15 17.06 -16.78
C ALA A 2 7.98 17.26 -17.76
N GLY A 3 6.75 16.89 -17.40
CA GLY A 3 5.54 17.22 -18.18
C GLY A 3 4.52 16.09 -18.38
N ARG A 4 4.84 14.82 -18.16
CA ARG A 4 3.83 13.74 -18.28
C ARG A 4 2.98 13.66 -17.02
N ALA A 5 1.66 13.70 -17.18
CA ALA A 5 0.72 13.51 -16.07
C ALA A 5 1.00 12.16 -15.36
N LYS A 6 1.10 12.19 -14.04
CA LYS A 6 1.29 10.96 -13.23
C LYS A 6 0.09 10.03 -13.43
N SER A 7 0.33 8.71 -13.46
CA SER A 7 -0.73 7.70 -13.45
C SER A 7 -1.58 7.80 -12.18
N LYS A 8 -2.83 7.29 -12.21
CA LYS A 8 -3.74 7.32 -11.05
C LYS A 8 -3.10 6.67 -9.81
N CYS A 9 -2.52 5.48 -9.97
CA CYS A 9 -1.82 4.77 -8.90
C CYS A 9 -0.64 5.59 -8.34
N LYS A 10 0.16 6.24 -9.21
CA LYS A 10 1.27 7.08 -8.75
C LYS A 10 0.78 8.31 -7.98
N LYS A 11 -0.34 8.91 -8.37
CA LYS A 11 -0.97 10.01 -7.62
C LYS A 11 -1.46 9.54 -6.24
N GLN A 12 -2.14 8.40 -6.18
CA GLN A 12 -2.61 7.80 -4.92
C GLN A 12 -1.43 7.50 -3.98
N ARG A 13 -0.37 6.84 -4.46
CA ARG A 13 0.84 6.56 -3.66
C ARG A 13 1.48 7.84 -3.11
N THR A 14 1.58 8.90 -3.92
CA THR A 14 2.08 10.19 -3.43
C THR A 14 1.16 10.77 -2.34
N THR A 15 -0.16 10.71 -2.51
CA THR A 15 -1.12 11.19 -1.50
C THR A 15 -1.02 10.41 -0.18
N VAL A 16 -0.87 9.08 -0.24
CA VAL A 16 -0.69 8.28 0.98
C VAL A 16 0.64 8.59 1.65
N ALA A 17 1.74 8.66 0.91
CA ALA A 17 3.05 9.03 1.44
C ALA A 17 3.03 10.41 2.12
N ASP A 18 2.40 11.40 1.49
CA ASP A 18 2.24 12.74 2.05
C ASP A 18 1.41 12.73 3.35
N GLN A 19 0.38 11.87 3.42
CA GLN A 19 -0.45 11.70 4.60
C GLN A 19 0.31 11.02 5.76
N GLU A 20 1.12 10.00 5.48
CA GLU A 20 1.98 9.34 6.47
C GLU A 20 3.02 10.32 7.02
N GLU A 21 3.62 11.16 6.17
CA GLU A 21 4.55 12.21 6.62
C GLU A 21 3.89 13.21 7.57
N GLY A 22 2.65 13.63 7.26
CA GLY A 22 1.85 14.47 8.14
C GLY A 22 1.56 13.82 9.50
N LEU A 23 1.25 12.53 9.51
CA LEU A 23 1.02 11.76 10.74
C LEU A 23 2.31 11.56 11.56
N ALA A 24 3.43 11.29 10.90
CA ALA A 24 4.73 11.15 11.56
C ALA A 24 5.16 12.46 12.21
N TYR A 25 4.99 13.59 11.52
CA TYR A 25 5.25 14.92 12.08
C TYR A 25 4.35 15.24 13.28
N ALA A 26 3.04 14.97 13.18
CA ALA A 26 2.10 15.16 14.29
C ALA A 26 2.44 14.28 15.51
N THR A 27 2.90 13.05 15.25
CA THR A 27 3.34 12.11 16.30
C THR A 27 4.59 12.63 17.01
N LYS A 28 5.55 13.17 16.25
CA LYS A 28 6.75 13.80 16.83
C LYS A 28 6.40 14.99 17.71
N LEU A 29 5.54 15.91 17.23
CA LEU A 29 5.06 17.05 18.01
C LEU A 29 4.35 16.63 19.29
N TRP A 30 3.61 15.52 19.26
CA TRP A 30 2.94 14.99 20.45
C TRP A 30 3.92 14.57 21.52
N TYR A 31 4.99 13.84 21.16
CA TYR A 31 6.01 13.43 22.12
C TYR A 31 6.78 14.62 22.70
N GLU A 32 7.17 15.59 21.87
CA GLU A 32 7.79 16.85 22.32
C GLU A 32 6.90 17.62 23.30
N ASP A 33 5.58 17.55 23.13
CA ASP A 33 4.63 18.18 24.06
C ASP A 33 4.45 17.40 25.36
N GLN A 34 4.58 16.08 25.35
CA GLN A 34 4.47 15.28 26.57
C GLN A 34 5.62 15.57 27.56
N GLU A 35 6.78 15.98 27.05
CA GLU A 35 7.93 16.42 27.87
C GLU A 35 7.66 17.73 28.62
N LYS A 36 6.70 18.54 28.14
CA LYS A 36 6.34 19.80 28.78
C LYS A 36 5.50 19.57 30.04
N PRO A 37 5.57 20.47 31.03
CA PRO A 37 4.67 20.43 32.18
C PRO A 37 3.22 20.51 31.72
N GLU A 38 2.31 19.84 32.43
CA GLU A 38 0.91 19.63 32.01
C GLU A 38 0.18 20.92 31.62
N LYS A 39 0.54 22.03 32.26
CA LYS A 39 -0.02 23.36 32.02
C LYS A 39 0.30 23.94 30.63
N ASP A 40 1.41 23.53 30.03
CA ASP A 40 1.90 24.02 28.73
C ASP A 40 1.67 23.01 27.59
N ARG A 41 1.03 21.86 27.90
CA ARG A 41 0.73 20.84 26.89
C ARG A 41 -0.37 21.32 25.96
N ARG A 42 -0.12 21.26 24.65
CA ARG A 42 -1.13 21.55 23.65
C ARG A 42 -2.14 20.40 23.57
N SER A 43 -3.38 20.74 23.24
CA SER A 43 -4.39 19.73 22.96
C SER A 43 -4.04 18.95 21.68
N LEU A 44 -4.48 17.70 21.58
CA LEU A 44 -4.35 16.89 20.35
C LEU A 44 -4.87 17.60 19.10
N ARG A 45 -5.96 18.39 19.24
CA ARG A 45 -6.53 19.16 18.12
C ARG A 45 -5.60 20.28 17.65
N ALA A 46 -4.94 20.97 18.59
CA ALA A 46 -3.98 22.01 18.26
C ALA A 46 -2.78 21.43 17.49
N ILE A 47 -2.27 20.28 17.93
CA ILE A 47 -1.17 19.57 17.26
C ILE A 47 -1.57 19.09 15.86
N CYS A 48 -2.77 18.53 15.70
CA CYS A 48 -3.28 18.14 14.39
C CYS A 48 -3.43 19.33 13.43
N CYS A 49 -3.89 20.49 13.95
CA CYS A 49 -4.03 21.72 13.19
C CYS A 49 -2.65 22.22 12.72
N GLU A 50 -1.68 22.29 13.64
CA GLU A 50 -0.30 22.70 13.36
C GLU A 50 0.37 21.79 12.34
N ALA A 51 0.24 20.47 12.49
CA ALA A 51 0.76 19.51 11.52
C ALA A 51 0.11 19.67 10.14
N THR A 52 -1.19 19.95 10.09
CA THR A 52 -1.89 20.20 8.83
C THR A 52 -1.42 21.50 8.16
N GLU A 53 -1.20 22.56 8.95
CA GLU A 53 -0.67 23.83 8.44
C GLU A 53 0.78 23.70 7.96
N GLU A 54 1.63 22.94 8.65
CA GLU A 54 2.99 22.65 8.18
C GLU A 54 3.00 21.88 6.87
N MET A 55 2.16 20.85 6.73
CA MET A 55 2.04 20.12 5.47
C MET A 55 1.55 21.05 4.33
N LYS A 56 0.67 22.01 4.62
CA LYS A 56 0.28 23.05 3.64
C LYS A 56 1.46 23.95 3.26
N ARG A 57 2.30 24.37 4.21
CA ARG A 57 3.52 25.17 3.94
C ARG A 57 4.50 24.43 3.04
N HIS A 58 4.63 23.12 3.21
CA HIS A 58 5.43 22.25 2.35
C HIS A 58 4.80 21.94 0.97
N GLY A 59 3.66 22.57 0.62
CA GLY A 59 3.00 22.39 -0.67
C GLY A 59 2.06 21.17 -0.74
N LYS A 60 1.79 20.51 0.39
CA LYS A 60 0.96 19.30 0.50
C LYS A 60 -0.45 19.64 1.02
N GLY A 61 -1.08 20.65 0.42
CA GLY A 61 -2.35 21.20 0.92
C GLY A 61 -3.57 20.27 0.92
N ARG A 62 -3.43 19.03 0.41
CA ARG A 62 -4.47 17.99 0.49
C ARG A 62 -4.38 17.14 1.76
N VAL A 63 -3.25 17.17 2.46
CA VAL A 63 -3.05 16.38 3.69
C VAL A 63 -3.85 17.03 4.81
N THR A 64 -4.66 16.22 5.50
CA THR A 64 -5.40 16.66 6.69
C THR A 64 -5.18 15.65 7.79
N VAL A 65 -4.58 16.09 8.89
CA VAL A 65 -4.33 15.22 10.05
C VAL A 65 -5.55 15.26 10.97
N SER A 66 -6.28 14.16 11.06
CA SER A 66 -7.45 14.07 11.93
C SER A 66 -7.06 13.59 13.33
N ARG A 67 -7.76 14.09 14.36
CA ARG A 67 -7.56 13.66 15.76
C ARG A 67 -7.73 12.15 15.92
N ALA A 68 -8.78 11.58 15.34
CA ALA A 68 -9.07 10.16 15.49
C ALA A 68 -7.97 9.28 14.89
N THR A 69 -7.44 9.69 13.73
CA THR A 69 -6.32 8.99 13.08
C THR A 69 -5.05 9.08 13.92
N LEU A 70 -4.74 10.25 14.48
CA LEU A 70 -3.56 10.42 15.33
C LEU A 70 -3.68 9.61 16.62
N THR A 71 -4.83 9.62 17.29
CA THR A 71 -5.06 8.78 18.49
C THR A 71 -4.84 7.30 18.19
N ARG A 72 -5.42 6.79 17.09
CA ARG A 72 -5.22 5.40 16.67
C ARG A 72 -3.74 5.07 16.42
N ARG A 73 -2.98 6.00 15.87
CA ARG A 73 -1.52 5.82 15.63
C ARG A 73 -0.75 5.76 16.94
N LEU A 74 -1.08 6.62 17.90
CA LEU A 74 -0.45 6.63 19.22
C LEU A 74 -0.75 5.36 20.03
N GLU A 75 -1.91 4.74 19.80
CA GLU A 75 -2.29 3.43 20.35
C GLU A 75 -1.58 2.25 19.65
N GLY A 76 -0.70 2.50 18.68
CA GLY A 76 0.04 1.48 17.95
C GLY A 76 -0.67 0.95 16.70
N GLY A 77 -1.80 1.55 16.30
CA GLY A 77 -2.51 1.17 15.09
C GLY A 77 -1.69 1.47 13.83
N ARG A 78 -1.64 0.52 12.90
CA ARG A 78 -0.90 0.66 11.62
C ARG A 78 -1.77 1.31 10.53
N SER A 79 -1.13 1.76 9.46
CA SER A 79 -1.84 2.15 8.24
C SER A 79 -2.28 0.90 7.48
N CYS A 80 -3.32 1.00 6.64
CA CYS A 80 -3.69 -0.12 5.78
C CYS A 80 -2.57 -0.45 4.79
N GLN A 81 -1.78 0.55 4.37
CA GLN A 81 -0.62 0.30 3.51
C GLN A 81 0.44 -0.51 4.25
N GLN A 82 0.78 -0.13 5.48
CA GLN A 82 1.75 -0.85 6.29
C GLN A 82 1.27 -2.27 6.62
N ALA A 83 -0.01 -2.42 6.98
CA ALA A 83 -0.59 -3.74 7.23
C ALA A 83 -0.64 -4.60 5.96
N ASN A 84 -0.86 -4.01 4.79
CA ASN A 84 -0.86 -4.74 3.52
C ASN A 84 0.55 -5.13 3.07
N GLU A 85 1.54 -4.25 3.24
CA GLU A 85 2.95 -4.55 2.99
C GLU A 85 3.44 -5.69 3.89
N GLU A 86 3.03 -5.71 5.16
CA GLU A 86 3.42 -6.74 6.13
C GLU A 86 2.69 -8.08 5.92
N ASN A 87 1.38 -8.08 5.60
CA ASN A 87 0.55 -9.30 5.65
C ASN A 87 0.06 -9.81 4.29
N HIS A 88 0.10 -9.00 3.24
CA HIS A 88 -0.58 -9.30 1.97
C HIS A 88 0.33 -9.20 0.74
N GLY A 89 1.63 -8.98 0.93
CA GLY A 89 2.62 -9.10 -0.15
C GLY A 89 2.76 -10.56 -0.59
N TRP A 90 2.43 -10.86 -1.85
CA TRP A 90 2.70 -12.19 -2.42
C TRP A 90 4.20 -12.42 -2.57
N LEU A 91 4.95 -11.36 -2.84
CA LEU A 91 6.41 -11.34 -2.93
C LEU A 91 6.98 -10.70 -1.67
N THR A 92 8.13 -11.22 -1.20
CA THR A 92 8.93 -10.53 -0.20
C THR A 92 9.62 -9.32 -0.82
N SER A 93 10.09 -8.35 -0.01
CA SER A 93 10.82 -7.19 -0.52
C SER A 93 12.06 -7.59 -1.34
N GLU A 94 12.75 -8.67 -0.94
CA GLU A 94 13.91 -9.22 -1.67
C GLU A 94 13.50 -9.81 -3.04
N GLU A 95 12.37 -10.51 -3.10
CA GLU A 95 11.83 -11.05 -4.35
C GLU A 95 11.37 -9.93 -5.29
N GLU A 96 10.73 -8.88 -4.76
CA GLU A 96 10.33 -7.70 -5.54
C GLU A 96 11.54 -7.00 -6.16
N GLU A 97 12.62 -6.81 -5.41
CA GLU A 97 13.86 -6.23 -5.92
C GLU A 97 14.45 -7.05 -7.07
N THR A 98 14.46 -8.38 -6.92
CA THR A 98 14.94 -9.30 -7.96
C THR A 98 14.10 -9.17 -9.25
N VAL A 99 12.77 -9.09 -9.12
CA VAL A 99 11.86 -8.91 -10.27
C VAL A 99 12.06 -7.53 -10.92
N VAL A 100 12.27 -6.48 -10.14
CA VAL A 100 12.54 -5.13 -10.65
C VAL A 100 13.88 -5.09 -11.38
N GLU A 101 14.93 -5.70 -10.82
CA GLU A 101 16.24 -5.82 -11.45
C GLU A 101 16.14 -6.57 -12.79
N TYR A 102 15.40 -7.69 -12.81
CA TYR A 102 15.13 -8.43 -14.05
C TYR A 102 14.44 -7.53 -15.10
N CYS A 103 13.43 -6.75 -14.73
CA CYS A 103 12.75 -5.83 -15.63
C CYS A 103 13.70 -4.75 -16.18
N ILE A 104 14.54 -4.16 -15.32
CA ILE A 104 15.56 -3.17 -15.73
C ILE A 104 16.57 -3.81 -16.69
N SER A 105 16.98 -5.06 -16.44
CA SER A 105 17.90 -5.79 -17.31
C SER A 105 17.32 -6.01 -18.71
N LEU A 106 16.02 -6.32 -18.82
CA LEU A 106 15.35 -6.51 -20.11
C LEU A 106 15.31 -5.21 -20.92
N VAL A 107 14.96 -4.10 -20.26
CA VAL A 107 14.90 -2.77 -20.89
C VAL A 107 16.29 -2.34 -21.36
N THR A 108 17.32 -2.52 -20.52
CA THR A 108 18.71 -2.18 -20.87
C THR A 108 19.21 -2.97 -22.07
N ARG A 109 18.76 -4.21 -22.24
CA ARG A 109 19.09 -5.08 -23.37
C ARG A 109 18.22 -4.85 -24.60
N GLY A 110 17.24 -3.95 -24.53
CA GLY A 110 16.32 -3.64 -25.63
C GLY A 110 15.26 -4.71 -25.89
N PHE A 111 15.04 -5.63 -24.94
CA PHE A 111 13.97 -6.62 -25.07
C PHE A 111 12.63 -6.03 -24.63
N PRO A 112 11.53 -6.28 -25.36
CA PRO A 112 10.20 -5.91 -24.91
C PRO A 112 9.86 -6.65 -23.62
N LEU A 113 9.25 -5.95 -22.67
CA LEU A 113 8.71 -6.54 -21.45
C LEU A 113 7.44 -7.33 -21.83
N ASP A 114 7.58 -8.65 -21.93
CA ASP A 114 6.45 -9.56 -22.19
C ASP A 114 5.87 -10.04 -20.86
N HIS A 115 4.56 -9.91 -20.71
CA HIS A 115 3.82 -10.35 -19.53
C HIS A 115 4.05 -11.84 -19.23
N ARG A 116 4.13 -12.69 -20.27
CA ARG A 116 4.39 -14.13 -20.10
C ARG A 116 5.76 -14.41 -19.49
N ARG A 117 6.77 -13.62 -19.85
CA ARG A 117 8.14 -13.76 -19.34
C ARG A 117 8.25 -13.28 -17.89
N LEU A 118 7.61 -12.16 -17.59
CA LEU A 118 7.54 -11.64 -16.23
C LEU A 118 6.83 -12.64 -15.31
N LYS A 119 5.70 -13.18 -15.76
CA LYS A 119 4.96 -14.24 -15.04
C LYS A 119 5.84 -15.46 -14.78
N PHE A 120 6.52 -15.98 -15.80
CA PHE A 120 7.41 -17.13 -15.63
C PHE A 120 8.52 -16.86 -14.61
N HIS A 121 9.10 -15.65 -14.63
CA HIS A 121 10.15 -15.27 -13.68
C HIS A 121 9.62 -15.19 -12.24
N VAL A 122 8.44 -14.58 -12.05
CA VAL A 122 7.77 -14.49 -10.73
C VAL A 122 7.36 -15.88 -10.23
N ASP A 123 6.76 -16.72 -11.08
CA ASP A 123 6.41 -18.11 -10.75
C ASP A 123 7.66 -18.91 -10.36
N THR A 124 8.78 -18.70 -11.03
CA THR A 124 10.05 -19.38 -10.71
C THR A 124 10.56 -18.99 -9.33
N LEU A 125 10.50 -17.70 -8.99
CA LEU A 125 10.89 -17.19 -7.66
C LEU A 125 9.97 -17.76 -6.56
N LEU A 126 8.65 -17.69 -6.77
CA LEU A 126 7.68 -18.19 -5.80
C LEU A 126 7.80 -19.70 -5.59
N ARG A 127 8.02 -20.49 -6.66
CA ARG A 127 8.26 -21.93 -6.55
C ARG A 127 9.57 -22.24 -5.81
N ALA A 128 10.60 -21.44 -5.99
CA ALA A 128 11.86 -21.63 -5.27
C ALA A 128 11.72 -21.40 -3.76
N ARG A 129 10.75 -20.57 -3.33
CA ARG A 129 10.47 -20.29 -1.91
C ARG A 129 9.40 -21.19 -1.30
N LEU A 130 8.32 -21.47 -2.03
CA LEU A 130 7.13 -22.16 -1.54
C LEU A 130 7.08 -23.65 -1.94
N ASP A 131 8.16 -24.16 -2.55
CA ASP A 131 8.29 -25.51 -3.12
C ASP A 131 7.20 -25.85 -4.15
N ASP A 132 7.19 -27.11 -4.62
CA ASP A 132 6.19 -27.66 -5.56
C ASP A 132 4.74 -27.65 -5.02
N SER A 133 4.55 -27.26 -3.76
CA SER A 133 3.23 -27.10 -3.14
C SER A 133 2.47 -25.86 -3.64
N PHE A 134 3.17 -24.92 -4.28
CA PHE A 134 2.55 -23.75 -4.88
C PHE A 134 1.86 -24.11 -6.19
N GLN A 135 0.52 -24.19 -6.18
CA GLN A 135 -0.27 -24.26 -7.41
C GLN A 135 -0.02 -23.00 -8.23
N CYS A 136 0.76 -23.16 -9.30
CA CYS A 136 1.16 -22.16 -10.28
C CYS A 136 0.13 -21.03 -10.47
N LEU A 137 0.58 -19.76 -10.57
CA LEU A 137 -0.28 -18.62 -10.91
C LEU A 137 -1.00 -18.80 -12.27
N SER A 138 -0.67 -19.84 -13.04
CA SER A 138 -1.41 -20.25 -14.24
C SER A 138 -2.90 -20.50 -14.02
N THR A 139 -3.33 -21.01 -12.87
CA THR A 139 -4.77 -21.26 -12.63
C THR A 139 -5.53 -19.97 -12.35
N TYR A 140 -4.92 -19.02 -11.64
CA TYR A 140 -5.54 -17.73 -11.27
C TYR A 140 -5.54 -16.70 -12.42
N TRP A 141 -4.56 -16.75 -13.31
CA TRP A 141 -4.38 -15.72 -14.35
C TRP A 141 -4.80 -16.19 -15.76
N SER A 142 -5.24 -17.43 -15.94
CA SER A 142 -5.64 -17.96 -17.25
C SER A 142 -6.95 -18.74 -17.29
N SER A 143 -7.70 -18.82 -16.20
CA SER A 143 -9.00 -19.52 -16.19
C SER A 143 -10.14 -18.57 -15.84
N PRO A 144 -11.27 -18.57 -16.59
CA PRO A 144 -12.54 -18.05 -16.11
C PRO A 144 -13.14 -19.04 -15.10
N LEU A 145 -12.40 -19.33 -14.02
CA LEU A 145 -12.85 -20.22 -12.97
C LEU A 145 -13.57 -19.41 -11.91
N ASP A 146 -14.85 -19.72 -11.75
CA ASP A 146 -15.78 -19.44 -10.65
C ASP A 146 -15.20 -18.65 -9.47
N ILE A 147 -14.92 -17.38 -9.74
CA ILE A 147 -14.37 -16.43 -8.78
C ILE A 147 -15.41 -16.26 -7.65
N GLU A 148 -16.71 -16.31 -7.98
CA GLU A 148 -17.80 -16.23 -7.02
C GLU A 148 -17.76 -17.34 -5.94
N GLY A 149 -17.43 -18.57 -6.32
CA GLY A 149 -17.35 -19.70 -5.39
C GLY A 149 -16.24 -19.53 -4.35
N THR A 150 -15.03 -19.19 -4.80
CA THR A 150 -13.86 -18.99 -3.92
C THR A 150 -13.97 -17.72 -3.06
N LEU A 151 -14.65 -16.68 -3.54
CA LEU A 151 -14.93 -15.45 -2.78
C LEU A 151 -15.92 -15.70 -1.63
N LYS A 152 -16.99 -16.48 -1.87
CA LYS A 152 -17.96 -16.83 -0.82
C LYS A 152 -17.35 -17.69 0.27
N GLU A 153 -16.51 -18.66 -0.11
CA GLU A 153 -15.88 -19.59 0.82
C GLU A 153 -14.89 -18.89 1.77
N ASN A 154 -14.18 -17.88 1.26
CA ASN A 154 -13.20 -17.10 2.03
C ASN A 154 -13.74 -15.77 2.59
N ARG A 155 -15.04 -15.47 2.38
CA ARG A 155 -15.69 -14.19 2.74
C ARG A 155 -14.94 -12.95 2.24
N ILE A 156 -14.29 -13.06 1.08
CA ILE A 156 -13.55 -11.96 0.47
C ILE A 156 -14.55 -11.15 -0.36
N ALA A 157 -14.67 -9.85 -0.09
CA ALA A 157 -15.55 -8.99 -0.87
C ALA A 157 -15.03 -8.90 -2.31
N GLU A 158 -15.93 -8.92 -3.30
CA GLU A 158 -15.61 -8.91 -4.74
C GLU A 158 -14.78 -7.66 -5.15
N GLU A 159 -14.85 -6.60 -4.36
CA GLU A 159 -14.05 -5.38 -4.47
C GLU A 159 -12.60 -5.49 -3.99
N CYS A 160 -12.22 -6.60 -3.34
CA CYS A 160 -10.86 -6.87 -2.86
C CYS A 160 -10.00 -7.64 -3.88
N ILE A 161 -10.51 -7.90 -5.08
CA ILE A 161 -9.78 -8.58 -6.14
C ILE A 161 -8.73 -7.62 -6.74
N TRP A 162 -7.45 -7.93 -6.53
CA TRP A 162 -6.37 -7.36 -7.34
C TRP A 162 -6.35 -8.09 -8.69
N ALA A 163 -7.09 -7.59 -9.67
CA ALA A 163 -6.98 -8.08 -11.04
C ALA A 163 -5.78 -7.39 -11.71
N ALA A 164 -4.79 -8.17 -12.09
CA ALA A 164 -3.85 -7.77 -13.12
C ALA A 164 -4.43 -8.23 -14.46
N ASP A 165 -4.92 -7.28 -15.25
CA ASP A 165 -5.34 -7.52 -16.63
C ASP A 165 -4.22 -7.16 -17.61
N GLU A 166 -4.47 -7.37 -18.91
CA GLU A 166 -3.51 -7.14 -20.00
C GLU A 166 -2.96 -5.69 -20.08
N THR A 167 -3.49 -4.76 -19.27
CA THR A 167 -3.04 -3.37 -19.20
C THR A 167 -2.26 -3.00 -17.93
N GLY A 168 -2.06 -3.97 -17.02
CA GLY A 168 -1.27 -3.84 -15.79
C GLY A 168 -2.11 -3.93 -14.50
N PHE A 169 -1.44 -3.88 -13.34
CA PHE A 169 -2.08 -3.91 -12.02
C PHE A 169 -3.10 -2.77 -11.87
N GLN A 170 -4.39 -3.10 -11.85
CA GLN A 170 -5.42 -2.13 -11.52
C GLN A 170 -5.61 -2.08 -9.99
N PRO A 171 -5.59 -0.90 -9.36
CA PRO A 171 -6.02 -0.78 -7.98
C PRO A 171 -7.53 -1.04 -7.94
N GLY A 172 -7.98 -1.96 -7.08
CA GLY A 172 -9.40 -2.21 -6.85
C GLY A 172 -10.12 -0.89 -6.53
N ASN A 173 -11.20 -0.60 -7.24
CA ASN A 173 -12.03 0.60 -7.05
C ASN A 173 -12.96 0.48 -5.82
N GLY A 174 -12.56 -0.25 -4.77
CA GLY A 174 -13.37 -0.42 -3.57
C GLY A 174 -13.63 0.93 -2.87
N CYS A 175 -14.85 1.46 -3.05
CA CYS A 175 -15.34 2.65 -2.33
C CYS A 175 -15.77 2.32 -0.88
N TRP A 176 -15.64 1.07 -0.45
CA TRP A 176 -16.04 0.62 0.88
C TRP A 176 -14.82 0.23 1.71
N GLN A 177 -14.69 0.89 2.87
CA GLN A 177 -13.73 0.53 3.89
C GLN A 177 -14.27 -0.68 4.66
N CYS A 178 -13.75 -1.88 4.39
CA CYS A 178 -13.94 -3.00 5.31
C CYS A 178 -13.03 -2.79 6.53
N VAL A 179 -13.66 -2.60 7.69
CA VAL A 179 -12.99 -2.51 8.99
C VAL A 179 -12.73 -3.92 9.48
N ILE A 180 -11.50 -4.39 9.39
CA ILE A 180 -11.09 -5.62 10.08
C ILE A 180 -10.69 -5.22 11.51
N GLY A 181 -11.61 -5.42 12.45
CA GLY A 181 -11.32 -5.40 13.88
C GLY A 181 -10.85 -6.78 14.35
N PRO A 182 -10.19 -6.88 15.51
CA PRO A 182 -9.78 -8.17 16.05
C PRO A 182 -11.00 -9.05 16.34
N GLU A 183 -10.88 -10.34 16.05
CA GLU A 183 -11.78 -11.39 16.55
C GLU A 183 -11.84 -11.32 18.09
N LYS A 184 -13.05 -11.41 18.64
CA LYS A 184 -13.27 -11.65 20.07
C LYS A 184 -13.21 -13.13 20.38
#